data_AF-A0A922LQ20-F1
#
_entry.id   AF-A0A922LQ20-F1
#
_cell.length_a   1.000
_cell.length_b   1.000
_cell.length_c   1.000
_cell.angle_alpha   90.00
_cell.angle_beta   90.00
_cell.angle_gamma   90.00
#
_symmetry.space_group_name_H-M   'P 1'
#
loop_
_entity.id
_entity.type
_entity.pdbx_description
1 polymer ?
#
loop_
_entity_poly.entity_id
_entity_poly.type
_entity_poly.pdbx_seq_one_letter_code
_entity_poly.pdbx_strand_id
1 'polypeptide(L)'
;MSDVPLDAPSPCPGTQSDLAGKASACEGCPNQSLCSSGQARLPLSQREPDTILSIKRRLGSIRHRIIILSGKGGVGKSSLSVCLARGLSRRERSQVNGSNETYRIGLLDLDFCGPSIPCMFGCMDEKVSLVTVCLSN
;
A
#
# COMPACT_ATOMS: atom_id res chain seq x y z
N MET A 1 -18.97 -4.40 -7.81
CA MET A 1 -17.96 -3.72 -8.66
C MET A 1 -17.86 -4.53 -9.93
N SER A 2 -18.04 -3.88 -11.08
CA SER A 2 -17.80 -4.53 -12.38
C SER A 2 -16.34 -4.99 -12.45
N ASP A 3 -16.10 -6.18 -12.96
CA ASP A 3 -14.76 -6.73 -13.23
C ASP A 3 -14.19 -6.22 -14.58
N VAL A 4 -14.96 -5.37 -15.25
CA VAL A 4 -14.57 -4.56 -16.41
C VAL A 4 -14.14 -3.17 -15.92
N PRO A 5 -12.88 -2.75 -16.14
CA PRO A 5 -12.42 -1.39 -15.84
C PRO A 5 -13.22 -0.33 -16.61
N LEU A 6 -13.33 0.88 -16.07
CA LEU A 6 -14.04 2.01 -16.70
C LEU A 6 -13.46 2.39 -18.07
N ASP A 7 -12.14 2.27 -18.22
CA ASP A 7 -11.41 2.63 -19.45
C ASP A 7 -11.18 1.41 -20.37
N ALA A 8 -11.91 0.32 -20.15
CA ALA A 8 -11.81 -0.84 -21.03
C ALA A 8 -12.47 -0.56 -22.39
N PRO A 9 -11.93 -1.09 -23.51
CA PRO A 9 -12.57 -0.99 -24.80
C PRO A 9 -13.99 -1.60 -24.78
N SER A 10 -14.91 -1.01 -25.55
CA SER A 10 -16.36 -1.28 -25.46
C SER A 10 -16.87 -2.67 -25.91
N PRO A 11 -16.03 -3.71 -26.09
CA PRO A 11 -16.50 -5.10 -26.03
C PRO A 11 -15.74 -5.98 -25.01
N CYS A 12 -15.07 -5.38 -24.00
CA CYS A 12 -14.34 -6.15 -22.99
C CYS A 12 -15.29 -7.11 -22.24
N PRO A 13 -15.04 -8.44 -22.27
CA PRO A 13 -15.92 -9.42 -21.63
C PRO A 13 -15.80 -9.45 -20.10
N GLY A 14 -14.83 -8.75 -19.52
CA GLY A 14 -14.50 -8.82 -18.10
C GLY A 14 -13.50 -9.93 -17.78
N THR A 15 -12.82 -9.81 -16.65
CA THR A 15 -11.83 -10.79 -16.17
C THR A 15 -12.47 -12.08 -15.65
N GLN A 16 -13.73 -12.03 -15.22
CA GLN A 16 -14.49 -13.16 -14.68
C GLN A 16 -15.18 -14.00 -15.77
N SER A 17 -15.27 -13.50 -17.00
CA SER A 17 -15.93 -14.18 -18.12
C SER A 17 -15.10 -15.34 -18.68
N ASP A 18 -15.78 -16.37 -19.19
CA ASP A 18 -15.19 -17.47 -19.95
C ASP A 18 -14.51 -17.06 -21.26
N LEU A 19 -14.87 -15.88 -21.76
CA LEU A 19 -14.28 -15.27 -22.95
C LEU A 19 -13.08 -14.36 -22.64
N ALA A 20 -12.71 -14.17 -21.37
CA ALA A 20 -11.55 -13.37 -20.98
C ALA A 20 -10.25 -13.89 -21.63
N GLY A 21 -9.55 -13.02 -22.36
CA GLY A 21 -8.33 -13.37 -23.10
C GLY A 21 -8.56 -14.16 -24.40
N LYS A 22 -9.83 -14.50 -24.73
CA LYS A 22 -10.21 -15.33 -25.89
C LYS A 22 -11.12 -14.59 -26.88
N ALA A 23 -11.87 -13.59 -26.44
CA ALA A 23 -12.69 -12.76 -27.32
C ALA A 23 -11.81 -11.92 -28.28
N SER A 24 -12.37 -11.53 -29.43
CA SER A 24 -11.73 -10.58 -30.35
C SER A 24 -11.37 -9.26 -29.67
N ALA A 25 -12.19 -8.83 -28.70
CA ALA A 25 -11.93 -7.66 -27.87
C ALA A 25 -10.64 -7.76 -27.02
N CYS A 26 -10.06 -8.95 -26.87
CA CYS A 26 -8.84 -9.18 -26.11
C CYS A 26 -7.58 -9.19 -26.99
N GLU A 27 -7.72 -9.18 -28.32
CA GLU A 27 -6.57 -9.15 -29.23
C GLU A 27 -5.73 -7.88 -29.03
N GLY A 28 -4.42 -8.05 -28.82
CA GLY A 28 -3.51 -6.94 -28.55
C GLY A 28 -3.60 -6.38 -27.12
N CYS A 29 -4.43 -6.95 -26.24
CA CYS A 29 -4.48 -6.55 -24.84
C CYS A 29 -3.19 -6.98 -24.11
N PRO A 30 -2.49 -6.10 -23.39
CA PRO A 30 -1.29 -6.46 -22.62
C PRO A 30 -1.51 -7.58 -21.60
N ASN A 31 -2.75 -7.76 -21.13
CA ASN A 31 -3.14 -8.76 -20.15
C ASN A 31 -3.82 -10.00 -20.76
N GLN A 32 -3.80 -10.16 -22.09
CA GLN A 32 -4.53 -11.25 -22.78
C GLN A 32 -4.15 -12.64 -22.24
N SER A 33 -2.86 -12.93 -22.10
CA SER A 33 -2.32 -14.21 -21.62
C SER A 33 -2.74 -14.51 -20.16
N LEU A 34 -2.71 -13.50 -19.31
CA LEU A 34 -3.13 -13.59 -17.92
C LEU A 34 -4.64 -13.89 -17.84
N CYS A 35 -5.46 -13.22 -18.65
CA CYS A 35 -6.89 -13.48 -18.73
C CYS A 35 -7.19 -14.89 -19.27
N SER A 36 -6.52 -15.30 -20.36
CA SER A 36 -6.74 -16.62 -20.98
C SER A 36 -6.30 -17.77 -20.09
N SER A 37 -5.32 -17.56 -19.22
CA SER A 37 -4.87 -18.54 -18.22
C SER A 37 -5.87 -18.76 -17.07
N GLY A 38 -6.90 -17.92 -16.96
CA GLY A 38 -7.84 -17.94 -15.84
C GLY A 38 -7.29 -17.35 -14.53
N GLN A 39 -5.99 -17.02 -14.47
CA GLN A 39 -5.39 -16.42 -13.28
C GLN A 39 -6.03 -15.08 -12.92
N ALA A 40 -6.51 -14.30 -13.90
CA ALA A 40 -7.21 -13.04 -13.63
C ALA A 40 -8.47 -13.21 -12.76
N ARG A 41 -9.08 -14.40 -12.73
CA ARG A 41 -10.27 -14.72 -11.92
C ARG A 41 -9.94 -15.02 -10.47
N LEU A 42 -8.73 -15.49 -10.22
CA LEU A 42 -8.32 -15.96 -8.92
C LEU A 42 -8.08 -14.77 -7.98
N PRO A 43 -8.42 -14.91 -6.68
CA PRO A 43 -8.03 -13.92 -5.70
C PRO A 43 -6.50 -13.83 -5.60
N LEU A 44 -5.98 -12.65 -5.24
CA LEU A 44 -4.54 -12.41 -5.06
C LEU A 44 -3.85 -13.47 -4.19
N SER A 45 -4.52 -13.97 -3.15
CA SER A 45 -4.02 -15.04 -2.28
C SER A 45 -3.75 -16.37 -2.98
N GLN A 46 -4.43 -16.65 -4.08
CA GLN A 46 -4.23 -17.87 -4.87
C GLN A 46 -3.28 -17.62 -6.05
N ARG A 47 -3.27 -16.40 -6.60
CA ARG A 47 -2.35 -16.02 -7.69
C ARG A 47 -0.91 -15.90 -7.22
N GLU A 48 -0.72 -15.31 -6.04
CA GLU A 48 0.60 -15.02 -5.48
C GLU A 48 0.69 -15.46 -4.01
N PRO A 49 0.57 -16.78 -3.75
CA PRO A 49 0.51 -17.30 -2.39
C PRO A 49 1.76 -16.93 -1.58
N ASP A 50 2.94 -17.03 -2.17
CA ASP A 50 4.21 -16.74 -1.50
C ASP A 50 4.36 -15.25 -1.15
N THR A 51 3.96 -14.36 -2.06
CA THR A 51 3.96 -12.91 -1.81
C THR A 51 3.03 -12.57 -0.65
N ILE A 52 1.80 -13.10 -0.67
CA ILE A 52 0.81 -12.84 0.38
C ILE A 52 1.26 -13.41 1.73
N LEU A 53 1.87 -14.60 1.75
CA LEU A 53 2.45 -15.19 2.96
C LEU A 53 3.60 -14.33 3.52
N SER A 54 4.48 -13.82 2.65
CA SER A 54 5.57 -12.92 3.03
C SER A 54 5.04 -11.62 3.65
N ILE A 55 4.04 -10.99 3.02
CA ILE A 55 3.37 -9.78 3.54
C ILE A 55 2.72 -10.08 4.89
N LYS A 56 1.96 -11.17 5.01
CA LYS A 56 1.32 -11.57 6.28
C LYS A 56 2.35 -11.76 7.40
N ARG A 57 3.48 -12.40 7.10
CA ARG A 57 4.55 -12.62 8.07
C ARG A 57 5.16 -11.29 8.54
N ARG A 58 5.48 -10.37 7.62
CA ARG A 58 6.06 -9.06 7.94
C ARG A 58 5.09 -8.16 8.72
N LEU A 59 3.82 -8.14 8.33
CA LEU A 59 2.81 -7.34 9.00
C LEU A 59 2.35 -7.95 10.33
N GLY A 60 2.53 -9.26 10.51
CA GLY A 60 2.15 -9.98 11.74
C GLY A 60 2.94 -9.55 12.98
N SER A 61 4.14 -9.00 12.82
CA SER A 61 4.92 -8.44 13.93
C SER A 61 4.49 -7.02 14.34
N ILE A 62 3.60 -6.38 13.57
CA ILE A 62 3.14 -5.01 13.84
C ILE A 62 1.92 -5.06 14.77
N ARG A 63 2.11 -4.62 16.02
CA ARG A 63 1.06 -4.62 17.06
C ARG A 63 -0.13 -3.72 16.71
N HIS A 64 0.15 -2.51 16.21
CA HIS A 64 -0.88 -1.51 15.88
C HIS A 64 -0.69 -1.01 14.45
N ARG A 65 -1.78 -1.01 13.68
CA ARG A 65 -1.81 -0.56 12.28
C ARG A 65 -2.85 0.55 12.17
N ILE A 66 -2.40 1.75 11.86
CA ILE A 66 -3.25 2.95 11.70
C ILE A 66 -3.23 3.32 10.23
N ILE A 67 -4.40 3.41 9.61
CA ILE A 67 -4.56 3.80 8.20
C ILE A 67 -5.21 5.18 8.17
N ILE A 68 -4.54 6.15 7.54
CA ILE A 68 -5.04 7.52 7.35
C ILE A 68 -5.47 7.68 5.89
N LEU A 69 -6.77 7.84 5.67
CA LEU A 69 -7.37 7.97 4.34
C LEU A 69 -8.06 9.32 4.17
N SER A 70 -8.13 9.82 2.93
CA SER A 70 -9.00 10.95 2.55
C SER A 70 -9.50 10.79 1.12
N GLY A 71 -10.72 11.26 0.87
CA GLY A 71 -11.33 11.25 -0.47
C GLY A 71 -11.03 12.48 -1.31
N LYS A 72 -10.23 13.44 -0.82
CA LYS A 72 -9.89 14.70 -1.51
C LYS A 72 -8.42 15.05 -1.34
N GLY A 73 -7.81 15.63 -2.37
CA GLY A 73 -6.43 16.16 -2.33
C GLY A 73 -6.30 17.37 -1.41
N GLY A 74 -5.13 17.59 -0.83
CA GLY A 74 -4.82 18.82 -0.06
C GLY A 74 -5.37 18.90 1.37
N VAL A 75 -6.06 17.88 1.89
CA VAL A 75 -6.62 17.90 3.26
C VAL A 75 -5.60 17.68 4.39
N GLY A 76 -4.31 17.53 4.06
CA GLY A 76 -3.26 17.34 5.06
C GLY A 76 -3.10 15.92 5.61
N LYS A 77 -3.54 14.87 4.89
CA LYS A 77 -3.32 13.45 5.28
C LYS A 77 -1.88 13.16 5.69
N SER A 78 -0.93 13.54 4.83
CA SER A 78 0.50 13.28 5.03
C SER A 78 1.02 14.05 6.24
N SER A 79 0.63 15.32 6.37
CA SER A 79 0.98 16.15 7.53
C SER A 79 0.48 15.53 8.84
N LEU A 80 -0.77 15.05 8.87
CA LEU A 80 -1.32 14.34 10.03
C LEU A 80 -0.54 13.06 10.33
N SER A 81 -0.20 12.28 9.30
CA SER A 81 0.54 11.03 9.44
C SER A 81 1.93 11.23 10.02
N VAL A 82 2.66 12.25 9.54
CA VAL A 82 3.98 12.64 10.04
C VAL A 82 3.89 13.16 11.49
N CYS A 83 2.95 14.06 11.77
CA CYS A 83 2.76 14.61 13.12
C CYS A 83 2.38 13.53 14.13
N LEU A 84 1.51 12.58 13.75
CA LEU A 84 1.12 11.45 14.60
C LEU A 84 2.32 10.54 14.88
N ALA A 85 3.06 10.13 13.83
CA ALA A 85 4.25 9.31 13.98
C ALA A 85 5.28 9.98 14.90
N ARG A 86 5.50 11.29 14.73
CA ARG A 86 6.41 12.09 15.58
C ARG A 86 5.93 12.18 17.03
N GLY A 87 4.63 12.36 17.26
CA GLY A 87 4.03 12.40 18.59
C GLY A 87 4.17 11.06 19.33
N LEU A 88 3.92 9.94 18.65
CA LEU A 88 4.08 8.60 19.20
C LEU A 88 5.55 8.28 19.51
N SER A 89 6.47 8.61 18.59
CA SER A 89 7.90 8.43 18.78
C SER A 89 8.47 9.26 19.94
N ARG A 90 7.85 10.40 20.28
CA ARG A 90 8.26 11.23 21.42
C ARG A 90 7.70 10.72 22.75
N ARG A 91 6.47 10.18 22.75
CA ARG A 91 5.84 9.60 23.95
C ARG A 91 6.55 8.35 24.46
N GLU A 92 7.33 7.66 23.63
CA GLU A 92 8.28 6.63 24.05
C GLU A 92 9.22 7.04 25.18
N ARG A 93 9.61 8.33 25.28
CA ARG A 93 10.52 8.79 26.34
C ARG A 93 9.81 9.08 27.66
N SER A 94 8.49 9.22 27.66
CA SER A 94 7.70 9.56 28.84
C SER A 94 6.80 8.40 29.19
N GLN A 95 7.36 7.45 29.94
CA GLN A 95 6.68 6.67 30.98
C GLN A 95 5.15 6.58 30.81
N VAL A 96 4.68 5.56 30.10
CA VAL A 96 3.32 5.06 30.30
C VAL A 96 3.47 3.83 31.19
N ASN A 97 3.25 4.02 32.50
CA ASN A 97 3.04 2.96 33.50
C ASN A 97 4.23 2.02 33.81
N GLY A 98 5.47 2.52 33.85
CA GLY A 98 6.61 1.72 34.34
C GLY A 98 7.00 0.52 33.46
N SER A 99 6.38 0.33 32.30
CA SER A 99 6.79 -0.65 31.30
C SER A 99 7.85 -0.06 30.38
N ASN A 100 8.95 -0.79 30.20
CA ASN A 100 10.08 -0.41 29.33
C ASN A 100 9.77 -0.68 27.84
N GLU A 101 8.55 -0.37 27.39
CA GLU A 101 8.13 -0.62 26.01
C GLU A 101 8.60 0.50 25.08
N THR A 102 9.71 0.25 24.40
CA THR A 102 10.11 0.99 23.21
C THR A 102 9.12 0.68 22.09
N TYR A 103 8.43 1.70 21.58
CA TYR A 103 7.65 1.54 20.35
C TYR A 103 8.62 1.55 19.15
N ARG A 104 8.26 0.86 18.08
CA ARG A 104 8.97 0.97 16.80
C ARG A 104 7.96 1.51 15.82
N ILE A 105 8.10 2.79 15.49
CA ILE A 105 7.17 3.50 14.61
C ILE A 105 7.70 3.40 13.19
N GLY A 106 6.85 2.92 12.28
CA GLY A 106 7.10 2.92 10.84
C GLY A 106 6.00 3.72 10.14
N LEU A 107 6.38 4.44 9.09
CA LEU A 107 5.46 5.18 8.25
C LEU A 107 5.57 4.65 6.82
N LEU A 108 4.42 4.29 6.23
CA LEU A 108 4.33 3.76 4.88
C LEU A 108 3.51 4.76 4.05
N ASP A 109 4.15 5.40 3.08
CA ASP A 109 3.45 6.27 2.13
C ASP A 109 2.82 5.42 1.03
N LEU A 110 1.48 5.51 0.90
CA LEU A 110 0.71 4.88 -0.17
C LEU A 110 0.05 5.93 -1.07
N ASP A 111 0.38 7.22 -0.90
CA ASP A 111 -0.19 8.31 -1.69
C ASP A 111 0.52 8.39 -3.07
N PHE A 112 -0.26 8.26 -4.15
CA PHE A 112 0.24 8.31 -5.52
C PHE A 112 0.52 9.75 -5.98
N CYS A 113 -0.09 10.75 -5.34
CA CYS A 113 -0.06 12.15 -5.80
C CYS A 113 1.17 12.96 -5.34
N GLY A 114 2.33 12.32 -5.26
CA GLY A 114 3.64 12.94 -5.01
C GLY A 114 4.24 12.60 -3.64
N PRO A 115 5.58 12.59 -3.52
CA PRO A 115 6.31 12.15 -2.32
C PRO A 115 6.21 13.18 -1.18
N SER A 116 5.04 13.22 -0.56
CA SER A 116 4.73 14.17 0.50
C SER A 116 5.44 13.82 1.81
N ILE A 117 5.54 12.54 2.14
CA ILE A 117 6.15 12.08 3.39
C ILE A 117 7.69 12.16 3.33
N PRO A 118 8.39 11.68 2.28
CA PRO A 118 9.84 11.84 2.19
C PRO A 118 10.29 13.30 2.23
N CYS A 119 9.52 14.20 1.61
CA CYS A 119 9.74 15.64 1.67
C CYS A 119 9.69 16.18 3.11
N MET A 120 8.66 15.78 3.87
CA MET A 120 8.51 16.21 5.27
C MET A 120 9.59 15.67 6.22
N PHE A 121 10.23 14.56 5.87
CA PHE A 121 11.36 14.00 6.62
C PHE A 121 12.73 14.43 6.07
N GLY A 122 12.79 15.21 4.98
CA GLY A 122 14.03 15.65 4.36
C GLY A 122 14.83 14.53 3.70
N CYS A 123 14.19 13.43 3.30
CA CYS A 123 14.83 12.24 2.74
C CYS A 123 14.48 12.00 1.26
N MET A 124 14.29 13.06 0.48
CA MET A 124 13.87 12.99 -0.93
C MET A 124 14.91 12.29 -1.83
N ASP A 125 16.20 12.47 -1.52
CA ASP A 125 17.31 11.89 -2.30
C ASP A 125 17.83 10.57 -1.71
N GLU A 126 17.21 10.09 -0.63
CA GLU A 126 17.60 8.84 0.02
C GLU A 126 17.04 7.64 -0.75
N LYS A 127 17.91 6.65 -1.01
CA LYS A 127 17.43 5.35 -1.48
C LYS A 127 16.61 4.69 -0.38
N VAL A 128 15.59 3.92 -0.77
CA VAL A 128 14.77 3.13 0.16
C VAL A 128 15.69 2.30 1.04
N SER A 129 15.81 2.74 2.29
CA SER A 129 16.68 2.18 3.30
C SER A 129 15.99 2.37 4.66
N LEU A 130 16.36 1.56 5.65
CA LEU A 130 15.86 1.73 7.00
C LEU A 130 16.49 2.99 7.61
N VAL A 131 15.91 4.15 7.32
CA VAL A 131 16.34 5.41 7.92
C VAL A 131 15.81 5.46 9.35
N THR A 132 16.71 5.23 10.31
CA THR A 132 16.42 5.54 11.71
C THR A 132 16.57 7.05 11.87
N VAL A 133 15.46 7.78 11.78
CA VAL A 133 15.46 9.22 12.06
C VAL A 133 15.62 9.40 13.57
N CYS A 134 16.85 9.60 14.01
CA CYS A 134 17.15 10.04 15.38
C CYS A 134 16.59 11.46 15.55
N LEU A 135 15.39 11.57 16.12
CA LEU A 135 14.87 12.85 16.58
C LEU A 135 15.64 13.25 17.85
N SER A 136 16.80 13.90 17.66
CA SER A 136 17.48 14.63 18.73
C SER A 136 16.56 15.75 19.25
N ASN A 137 16.64 16.00 20.56
CA ASN A 137 15.93 17.11 21.19
C ASN A 137 16.44 18.46 20.69
#